data_AF-A0A382GGR6-F1
#
_entry.id   AF-A0A382GGR6-F1
#
_cell.length_a   1.000
_cell.length_b   1.000
_cell.length_c   1.000
_cell.angle_alpha   90.00
_cell.angle_beta   90.00
_cell.angle_gamma   90.00
#
_symmetry.space_group_name_H-M   'P 1'
#
loop_
_entity.id
_entity.type
_entity.pdbx_description
1 polymer ?
#
loop_
_entity_poly.entity_id
_entity_poly.type
_entity_poly.pdbx_seq_one_letter_code
_entity_poly.pdbx_strand_id
1 'polypeptide(L)' 'MRNGYRVVDVDSHVTPSMEVLNKFAGEEIKSRWNEFSPYFRTMNSPLGRGHPESPWTTIKINPIP' A
#
# COMPACT_ATOMS: atom_id res chain seq x y z
N MET A 1 -22.19 -8.75 8.61
CA MET A 1 -23.53 -9.35 8.40
C MET A 1 -24.25 -8.48 7.40
N ARG A 2 -24.53 -8.97 6.19
CA ARG A 2 -25.31 -8.23 5.18
C ARG A 2 -26.62 -8.99 5.00
N ASN A 3 -27.74 -8.39 5.40
CA ASN A 3 -29.08 -9.02 5.36
C ASN A 3 -29.18 -10.36 6.11
N GLY A 4 -28.58 -10.49 7.29
CA GLY A 4 -28.64 -11.73 8.09
C GLY A 4 -27.66 -12.84 7.66
N TYR A 5 -26.96 -12.67 6.53
CA TYR A 5 -25.94 -13.60 6.07
C TYR A 5 -24.53 -13.19 6.55
N ARG A 6 -23.74 -14.21 6.95
CA ARG A 6 -22.30 -14.07 7.15
C ARG A 6 -21.64 -14.12 5.77
N VAL A 7 -21.05 -13.00 5.36
CA VAL A 7 -20.25 -12.90 4.15
C VAL A 7 -18.79 -13.09 4.54
N VAL A 8 -18.12 -14.05 3.91
CA VAL A 8 -16.67 -14.25 4.02
C VAL A 8 -16.07 -13.82 2.69
N ASP A 9 -15.30 -12.74 2.73
CA ASP A 9 -14.49 -12.33 1.60
C ASP A 9 -13.13 -13.04 1.69
N VAL A 10 -12.83 -13.86 0.69
CA VAL A 10 -11.57 -14.60 0.59
C VAL A 10 -10.53 -13.86 -0.26
N ASP A 11 -10.91 -12.75 -0.90
CA ASP A 11 -10.09 -12.00 -1.85
C ASP A 11 -9.86 -10.54 -1.40
N SER A 12 -9.64 -10.36 -0.10
CA SER A 12 -9.26 -9.08 0.45
C SER A 12 -7.79 -8.78 0.17
N HIS A 13 -7.52 -7.76 -0.64
CA HIS A 13 -6.17 -7.26 -0.93
C HIS A 13 -5.77 -6.17 0.08
N VAL A 14 -4.57 -6.28 0.64
CA VAL A 14 -3.95 -5.22 1.44
C VAL A 14 -2.92 -4.47 0.63
N THR A 15 -2.84 -3.15 0.79
CA THR A 15 -1.81 -2.31 0.15
C THR A 15 -0.82 -1.84 1.22
N PRO A 16 0.33 -2.50 1.37
CA PRO A 16 1.32 -2.09 2.38
C PRO A 16 1.94 -0.73 2.04
N SER A 17 2.40 -0.02 3.07
CA SER A 17 3.17 1.22 2.90
C SER A 17 4.58 0.91 2.39
N MET A 18 5.23 1.92 1.77
CA MET A 18 6.62 1.80 1.34
C MET A 18 7.59 1.48 2.49
N GLU A 19 7.30 1.96 3.71
CA GLU A 19 8.11 1.66 4.91
C GLU A 19 8.07 0.18 5.26
N VAL A 20 6.88 -0.44 5.20
CA VAL A 20 6.71 -1.88 5.43
C VAL A 20 7.42 -2.68 4.34
N LEU A 21 7.28 -2.26 3.08
CA LEU A 21 7.98 -2.90 1.97
C LEU A 21 9.51 -2.82 2.13
N ASN A 22 10.06 -1.66 2.52
CA ASN A 22 11.49 -1.50 2.73
C ASN A 22 11.99 -2.39 3.89
N LYS A 23 11.24 -2.42 5.00
CA LYS A 23 11.60 -3.18 6.19
C LYS A 23 11.81 -4.67 5.89
N PHE A 24 10.92 -5.26 5.09
CA PHE A 24 10.91 -6.69 4.78
C PHE A 24 11.49 -7.04 3.40
N ALA A 25 11.94 -6.05 2.63
CA ALA A 25 12.62 -6.28 1.36
C ALA A 25 13.95 -7.02 1.55
N GLY A 26 14.32 -7.82 0.54
CA GLY A 26 15.65 -8.42 0.45
C GLY A 26 16.74 -7.39 0.14
N GLU A 27 17.99 -7.77 0.36
CA GLU A 27 19.16 -6.89 0.21
C GLU A 27 19.30 -6.31 -1.19
N GLU A 28 19.04 -7.09 -2.25
CA GLU A 28 19.08 -6.61 -3.64
C GLU A 28 18.12 -5.43 -3.87
N ILE A 29 16.88 -5.54 -3.36
CA ILE A 29 15.86 -4.49 -3.48
C ILE A 29 16.25 -3.27 -2.64
N LYS A 30 16.76 -3.49 -1.42
CA LYS A 30 17.22 -2.41 -0.53
C LYS A 30 18.38 -1.62 -1.13
N SER A 31 19.34 -2.30 -1.76
CA SER A 31 20.50 -1.66 -2.40
C SER A 31 20.11 -0.70 -3.53
N ARG A 32 18.96 -0.93 -4.15
CA ARG A 32 18.40 -0.14 -5.26
C ARG A 32 17.16 0.66 -4.85
N TRP A 33 16.91 0.80 -3.55
CA TRP A 33 15.65 1.36 -3.04
C TRP A 33 15.35 2.77 -3.59
N ASN A 34 16.39 3.57 -3.77
CA ASN A 34 16.29 4.94 -4.28
C ASN A 34 15.75 4.98 -5.72
N GLU A 35 15.92 3.93 -6.52
CA GLU A 35 15.36 3.84 -7.88
C GLU A 35 13.83 3.82 -7.89
N PHE A 36 13.19 3.45 -6.77
CA PHE A 36 11.73 3.42 -6.69
C PHE A 36 11.10 4.80 -6.42
N SER A 37 11.91 5.82 -6.11
CA SER A 37 11.43 7.17 -5.80
C SER A 37 10.42 7.75 -6.83
N PRO A 38 10.61 7.58 -8.16
CA PRO A 38 9.65 8.08 -9.16
C PRO A 38 8.26 7.41 -9.11
N TYR A 39 8.17 6.25 -8.46
CA TYR A 39 6.94 5.46 -8.35
C TYR A 39 6.23 5.66 -7.01
N PHE A 40 6.81 6.44 -6.09
CA PHE A 40 6.21 6.73 -4.79
C PHE A 40 5.05 7.70 -4.94
N ARG A 41 3.90 7.31 -4.42
CA ARG A 41 2.67 8.11 -4.39
C ARG A 41 2.20 8.25 -2.96
N THR A 42 2.33 9.44 -2.40
CA THR A 42 1.66 9.80 -1.15
C THR A 42 0.18 9.98 -1.43
N MET A 43 -0.66 9.20 -0.75
CA MET A 43 -2.11 9.30 -0.86
C MET A 43 -2.71 9.72 0.48
N ASN A 44 -3.76 10.52 0.40
CA ASN A 44 -4.64 10.73 1.53
C ASN A 44 -5.55 9.51 1.66
N SER A 45 -5.71 9.02 2.88
CA SER A 45 -6.56 7.88 3.15
C SER A 45 -8.03 8.21 2.87
N PRO A 46 -8.70 7.49 1.96
CA PRO A 46 -10.13 7.66 1.77
C PRO A 46 -10.87 7.20 3.04
N LEU A 47 -11.83 8.01 3.49
CA LEU A 47 -12.64 7.73 4.68
C LEU A 47 -13.31 6.35 4.57
N GLY A 48 -13.26 5.58 5.65
CA GLY A 48 -14.01 4.32 5.80
C GLY A 48 -13.35 3.04 5.26
N ARG A 49 -12.11 3.07 4.74
CA ARG A 49 -11.40 1.86 4.27
C ARG A 49 -10.39 1.25 5.27
N GLY A 50 -10.41 1.63 6.55
CA GLY A 50 -9.45 1.12 7.54
C GLY A 50 -7.99 1.48 7.23
N HIS A 51 -7.78 2.56 6.49
CA HIS A 51 -6.46 3.09 6.14
C HIS A 51 -5.93 4.00 7.26
N PRO A 52 -4.61 4.19 7.40
CA PRO A 52 -4.02 5.07 8.42
C PRO A 52 -4.62 6.48 8.34
N GLU A 53 -4.86 7.13 9.48
CA GLU A 53 -5.41 8.49 9.52
C GLU A 53 -4.43 9.54 8.94
N SER A 54 -3.15 9.20 8.85
CA SER A 54 -2.11 10.00 8.24
C SER A 54 -1.92 9.69 6.74
N PRO A 55 -1.37 10.65 5.96
CA PRO A 55 -0.92 10.38 4.60
C PRO A 55 0.07 9.21 4.58
N TRP A 56 -0.06 8.33 3.60
CA TRP A 56 0.81 7.16 3.45
C TRP A 56 1.29 7.03 2.02
N THR A 57 2.50 6.51 1.86
CA THR A 57 3.14 6.35 0.55
C THR A 57 3.00 4.92 0.06
N THR A 58 2.54 4.78 -1.17
CA THR A 58 2.43 3.50 -1.90
C THR A 58 3.22 3.54 -3.20
N ILE A 59 3.35 2.40 -3.87
CA ILE A 59 3.96 2.28 -5.20
C ILE A 59 2.88 2.28 -6.28
N LYS A 60 3.09 3.02 -7.37
CA LYS A 60 2.26 2.90 -8.58
C LYS A 60 3.13 2.75 -9.82
N ILE A 61 2.72 1.85 -10.71
CA ILE A 61 3.45 1.52 -11.95
C ILE A 61 3.48 2.69 -12.93
N ASN A 62 2.53 3.63 -12.85
CA ASN A 62 2.55 4.84 -13.68
C ASN A 62 3.43 5.92 -13.01
N PRO A 63 4.67 6.16 -13.50
CA PRO A 63 5.55 7.21 -12.98
C PRO A 63 4.93 8.59 -13.20
N ILE A 64 5.37 9.57 -12.41
CA ILE A 64 4.98 10.99 -12.54
C ILE A 64 5.73 11.58 -13.75
N PRO A 65 5.09 12.36 -14.65
CA PRO A 65 5.79 13.15 -15.66
C PRO A 65 6.65 14.27 -15.06
#